data_AF-A0A1E3Q852-F1
#
_entry.id   AF-A0A1E3Q852-F1
#
_cell.length_a   1.000
_cell.length_b   1.000
_cell.length_c   1.000
_cell.angle_alpha   90.00
_cell.angle_beta   90.00
_cell.angle_gamma   90.00
#
_symmetry.space_group_name_H-M   'P 1'
#
loop_
_entity.id
_entity.type
_entity.pdbx_description
1 polymer ?
#
loop_
_entity_poly.entity_id
_entity_poly.type
_entity_poly.pdbx_seq_one_letter_code
_entity_poly.pdbx_strand_id
1 'polypeptide(L)'
;RGPQPPRPSTVSLLYPPIQLFPLKVGRAIRQRVRITAIIVYLCSWFLIFVFLSRKSKFSPVVSTQEDVFLLECGSNPLWMTQNYAACGLDAQFCEPFENKTLSFRCPSSCAGAAKYSMTTVGKENVIYKPYVIGNEDGYRADSFICAAAVHAGVTSQLNGGCGKVKFSGYRDSFPSSNQNGVQSIEFDSYFPASYVFDTGVTSENCYDLRWAITGVNVFLSAVFAYFVYSPDVFFWGMFIMGFWTIVLASDPPPTNGFPDPGAESISVAFERLLPTVFIGYVILQVAARPTLKNVRAQLTKTVLWVGAFWVGALNNYTFDELPLDRFVLEDIQNLPGGIAAITFVLLAIFVGACFQAYVIWKNNKFFPYLFAYAIVMVTLIVMAIVPNLTLRIHHYILGLLILPATAFQTTLSLLYQGLAVGMFLNGATRWGYDSILQTPYALNRGGPRNTDLAHFTTNSTNFNGSFVAWDYPLYPTMDANWTGFSLLINDVERYR
;
A
#
# COMPACT_ATOMS: atom_id res chain seq x y z
N ARG A 1 -40.57 9.92 3.52
CA ARG A 1 -40.35 11.33 3.93
C ARG A 1 -39.82 11.33 5.37
N GLY A 2 -38.94 12.27 5.73
CA GLY A 2 -38.41 12.38 7.09
C GLY A 2 -39.37 13.08 8.06
N PRO A 3 -39.02 13.16 9.36
CA PRO A 3 -39.82 13.91 10.32
C PRO A 3 -39.85 15.42 10.00
N GLN A 4 -40.98 16.07 10.25
CA GLN A 4 -41.13 17.53 10.23
C GLN A 4 -41.54 18.03 11.63
N PRO A 5 -40.74 18.90 12.28
CA PRO A 5 -39.45 19.44 11.84
C PRO A 5 -38.31 18.40 11.88
N PRO A 6 -37.20 18.63 11.15
CA PRO A 6 -36.00 17.80 11.23
C PRO A 6 -35.48 17.71 12.67
N ARG A 7 -34.94 16.55 13.05
CA ARG A 7 -34.38 16.33 14.40
C ARG A 7 -32.85 16.21 14.31
N PRO A 8 -32.09 17.32 14.19
CA PRO A 8 -30.64 17.25 14.04
C PRO A 8 -30.02 16.55 15.25
N SER A 9 -29.08 15.65 14.98
CA SER A 9 -28.34 14.95 16.02
C SER A 9 -27.18 15.82 16.51
N THR A 10 -26.72 15.57 17.74
CA THR A 10 -25.50 16.14 18.29
C THR A 10 -24.59 15.03 18.79
N VAL A 11 -23.29 15.28 18.80
CA VAL A 11 -22.30 14.34 19.36
C VAL A 11 -22.48 14.29 20.87
N SER A 12 -22.55 13.07 21.42
CA SER A 12 -22.72 12.86 22.86
C SER A 12 -21.52 13.37 23.65
N LEU A 13 -21.79 14.03 24.78
CA LEU A 13 -20.77 14.50 25.72
C LEU A 13 -20.54 13.43 26.80
N LEU A 14 -19.62 12.51 26.55
CA LEU A 14 -19.11 11.59 27.57
C LEU A 14 -18.15 12.32 28.52
N TYR A 15 -18.40 12.35 29.83
CA TYR A 15 -17.59 13.08 30.81
C TYR A 15 -17.40 14.58 30.47
N PRO A 16 -18.45 15.41 30.63
CA PRO A 16 -18.46 16.81 30.20
C PRO A 16 -17.28 17.71 30.65
N PRO A 17 -16.71 17.58 31.87
CA PRO A 17 -15.61 18.44 32.30
C PRO A 17 -14.38 18.37 31.39
N ILE A 18 -14.00 17.17 30.97
CA ILE A 18 -12.83 16.92 30.10
C ILE A 18 -13.14 17.38 28.69
N GLN A 19 -14.31 17.01 28.15
CA GLN A 19 -14.74 17.40 26.79
C GLN A 19 -14.73 18.91 26.55
N LEU A 20 -15.15 19.68 27.56
CA LEU A 20 -15.31 21.13 27.46
C LEU A 20 -14.06 21.91 27.88
N PHE A 21 -13.08 21.25 28.50
CA PHE A 21 -11.86 21.91 28.99
C PHE A 21 -11.15 22.74 27.91
N PRO A 22 -10.88 22.21 26.69
CA PRO A 22 -10.22 22.98 25.65
C PRO A 22 -11.00 24.23 25.22
N LEU A 23 -12.34 24.14 25.23
CA LEU A 23 -13.20 25.27 24.89
C LEU A 23 -13.20 26.34 25.97
N LYS A 24 -13.13 25.95 27.26
CA LYS A 24 -13.01 26.89 28.38
C LYS A 24 -11.68 27.63 28.33
N VAL A 25 -10.57 26.90 28.19
CA VAL A 25 -9.23 27.49 28.06
C VAL A 25 -9.15 28.39 26.83
N GLY A 26 -9.63 27.93 25.67
CA GLY A 26 -9.59 28.68 24.41
C GLY A 26 -10.44 29.96 24.40
N ARG A 27 -11.45 30.07 25.27
CA ARG A 27 -12.23 31.30 25.48
C ARG A 27 -11.57 32.26 26.47
N ALA A 28 -10.79 31.75 27.43
CA ALA A 28 -10.06 32.57 28.39
C ALA A 28 -8.82 33.24 27.78
N ILE A 29 -8.27 32.67 26.69
CA ILE A 29 -7.06 33.17 26.02
C ILE A 29 -7.42 34.09 24.85
N ARG A 30 -6.66 35.18 24.67
CA ARG A 30 -6.81 36.10 23.53
C ARG A 30 -6.62 35.37 22.20
N GLN A 31 -7.42 35.69 21.19
CA GLN A 31 -7.37 35.05 19.87
C GLN A 31 -5.98 35.06 19.24
N ARG A 32 -5.23 36.18 19.34
CA ARG A 32 -3.85 36.26 18.81
C ARG A 32 -2.92 35.23 19.44
N VAL A 33 -2.96 35.08 20.76
CA VAL A 33 -2.15 34.09 21.50
C VAL A 33 -2.50 32.66 21.08
N ARG A 34 -3.79 32.37 20.89
CA ARG A 34 -4.23 31.05 20.40
C ARG A 34 -3.71 30.74 19.00
N ILE A 35 -3.77 31.72 18.08
CA ILE A 35 -3.25 31.56 16.72
C ILE A 35 -1.73 31.36 16.76
N THR A 36 -1.00 32.18 17.52
CA THR A 36 0.45 32.03 17.69
C THR A 36 0.80 30.66 18.27
N ALA A 37 0.08 30.18 19.28
CA ALA A 37 0.30 28.86 19.87
C ALA A 37 0.11 27.73 18.84
N ILE A 38 -0.93 27.82 17.99
CA ILE A 38 -1.16 26.85 16.91
C ILE A 38 -0.02 26.89 15.89
N ILE A 39 0.43 28.08 15.48
CA ILE A 39 1.54 28.22 14.53
C ILE A 39 2.82 27.63 15.12
N VAL A 40 3.17 27.99 16.35
CA VAL A 40 4.35 27.44 17.05
C VAL A 40 4.24 25.92 17.16
N TYR A 41 3.07 25.39 17.50
CA TYR A 41 2.83 23.95 17.57
C TYR A 41 3.10 23.25 16.22
N LEU A 42 2.53 23.79 15.12
CA LEU A 42 2.70 23.23 13.78
C LEU A 42 4.15 23.35 13.29
N CYS A 43 4.84 24.45 13.59
CA CYS A 43 6.27 24.61 13.29
C CYS A 43 7.13 23.61 14.07
N SER A 44 6.87 23.42 15.36
CA SER A 44 7.57 22.43 16.18
C SER A 44 7.32 21.01 15.67
N TRP A 45 6.07 20.68 15.34
CA TRP A 45 5.73 19.41 14.71
C TRP A 45 6.51 19.22 13.41
N PHE A 46 6.53 20.21 12.52
CA PHE A 46 7.25 20.15 11.24
C PHE A 46 8.75 19.91 11.44
N LEU A 47 9.39 20.61 12.38
CA LEU A 47 10.81 20.43 12.68
C LEU A 47 11.12 19.04 13.23
N ILE A 48 10.31 18.54 14.17
CA ILE A 48 10.43 17.17 14.71
C ILE A 48 10.27 16.15 13.58
N PHE A 49 9.26 16.33 12.73
CA PHE A 49 8.95 15.44 11.64
C PHE A 49 10.06 15.41 10.58
N VAL A 50 10.58 16.57 10.17
CA VAL A 50 11.71 16.66 9.23
C VAL A 50 12.97 16.02 9.82
N PHE A 51 13.27 16.27 11.09
CA PHE A 51 14.43 15.66 11.75
C PHE A 51 14.34 14.13 11.78
N LEU A 52 13.20 13.58 12.20
CA LEU A 52 12.99 12.12 12.25
C LEU A 52 12.97 11.50 10.84
N SER A 53 12.31 12.15 9.87
CA SER A 53 12.24 11.67 8.49
C SER A 53 13.62 11.65 7.84
N ARG A 54 14.43 12.70 8.06
CA ARG A 54 15.83 12.77 7.61
C ARG A 54 16.64 11.61 8.17
N LYS A 55 16.57 11.40 9.49
CA LYS A 55 17.29 10.32 10.17
C LYS A 55 16.84 8.93 9.72
N SER A 56 15.55 8.75 9.44
CA SER A 56 15.00 7.48 8.97
C SER A 56 15.37 7.18 7.51
N LYS A 57 15.16 8.13 6.60
CA LYS A 57 15.15 7.83 5.16
C LYS A 57 16.36 8.35 4.38
N PHE A 58 16.99 9.44 4.83
CA PHE A 58 17.95 10.21 4.03
C PHE A 58 19.37 10.22 4.63
N SER A 59 19.67 9.33 5.57
CA SER A 59 21.00 9.25 6.18
C SER A 59 21.59 7.84 6.31
N PRO A 60 21.11 6.78 5.61
CA PRO A 60 21.78 5.48 5.72
C PRO A 60 23.17 5.54 5.07
N VAL A 61 24.14 4.91 5.73
CA VAL A 61 25.49 4.71 5.20
C VAL A 61 25.82 3.24 5.30
N VAL A 62 26.27 2.66 4.20
CA VAL A 62 26.65 1.24 4.08
C VAL A 62 28.03 1.19 3.45
N SER A 63 29.06 0.83 4.23
CA SER A 63 30.48 0.94 3.84
C SER A 63 30.88 2.35 3.34
N THR A 64 32.16 2.56 3.00
CA THR A 64 32.63 3.90 2.59
C THR A 64 32.20 4.23 1.16
N GLN A 65 31.20 5.11 1.02
CA GLN A 65 30.81 5.83 -0.22
C GLN A 65 30.10 5.05 -1.34
N GLU A 66 29.40 3.95 -1.07
CA GLU A 66 28.48 3.35 -2.07
C GLU A 66 27.06 3.93 -1.97
N ASP A 67 26.39 4.12 -3.11
CA ASP A 67 24.98 4.52 -3.18
C ASP A 67 24.10 3.43 -2.54
N VAL A 68 23.25 3.83 -1.59
CA VAL A 68 22.34 2.94 -0.86
C VAL A 68 20.95 3.00 -1.48
N PHE A 69 20.52 1.90 -2.08
CA PHE A 69 19.18 1.81 -2.68
C PHE A 69 18.11 1.62 -1.61
N LEU A 70 17.11 2.50 -1.58
CA LEU A 70 15.92 2.34 -0.76
C LEU A 70 14.98 1.34 -1.44
N LEU A 71 14.87 0.14 -0.88
CA LEU A 71 14.03 -0.92 -1.44
C LEU A 71 12.65 -0.94 -0.79
N GLU A 72 11.65 -1.40 -1.53
CA GLU A 72 10.38 -1.84 -0.96
C GLU A 72 10.44 -3.34 -0.64
N CYS A 73 9.61 -3.80 0.30
CA CYS A 73 9.68 -5.20 0.74
C CYS A 73 9.46 -6.22 -0.39
N GLY A 74 8.59 -5.91 -1.35
CA GLY A 74 8.30 -6.73 -2.53
C GLY A 74 9.09 -6.35 -3.79
N SER A 75 10.20 -5.62 -3.63
CA SER A 75 11.01 -5.15 -4.76
C SER A 75 12.25 -6.02 -4.96
N ASN A 76 12.68 -6.08 -6.22
CA ASN A 76 13.97 -6.63 -6.59
C ASN A 76 14.52 -5.89 -7.84
N PRO A 77 15.56 -5.06 -7.69
CA PRO A 77 16.20 -4.37 -8.81
C PRO A 77 17.24 -5.23 -9.56
N LEU A 78 17.58 -6.42 -9.07
CA LEU A 78 18.63 -7.27 -9.64
C LEU A 78 18.15 -8.05 -10.87
N TRP A 79 16.84 -8.27 -10.97
CA TRP A 79 16.24 -9.06 -12.03
C TRP A 79 14.93 -8.42 -12.51
N MET A 80 14.66 -8.47 -13.82
CA MET A 80 13.44 -7.89 -14.39
C MET A 80 12.23 -8.81 -14.21
N THR A 81 11.77 -8.96 -12.95
CA THR A 81 10.76 -9.94 -12.53
C THR A 81 9.32 -9.68 -13.03
N GLN A 82 9.03 -8.49 -13.56
CA GLN A 82 7.71 -8.18 -14.14
C GLN A 82 7.61 -8.59 -15.61
N ASN A 83 8.75 -8.76 -16.28
CA ASN A 83 8.82 -9.25 -17.65
C ASN A 83 10.17 -9.97 -17.82
N TYR A 84 10.18 -11.28 -17.55
CA TYR A 84 11.40 -12.09 -17.61
C TYR A 84 12.10 -12.02 -18.98
N ALA A 85 11.34 -11.85 -20.07
CA ALA A 85 11.88 -11.64 -21.42
C ALA A 85 12.59 -10.27 -21.60
N ALA A 86 12.42 -9.33 -20.67
CA ALA A 86 13.16 -8.07 -20.68
C ALA A 86 14.65 -8.27 -20.39
N CYS A 87 15.05 -9.39 -19.74
CA CYS A 87 16.45 -9.77 -19.63
C CYS A 87 17.06 -10.19 -20.99
N GLY A 88 16.25 -10.35 -22.04
CA GLY A 88 16.71 -10.74 -23.38
C GLY A 88 17.13 -12.21 -23.48
N LEU A 89 17.59 -12.59 -24.66
CA LEU A 89 18.09 -13.93 -24.95
C LEU A 89 19.25 -14.27 -24.01
N ASP A 90 19.19 -15.44 -23.38
CA ASP A 90 20.14 -15.93 -22.39
C ASP A 90 20.37 -14.97 -21.20
N ALA A 91 19.39 -14.10 -20.92
CA ALA A 91 19.45 -13.07 -19.90
C ALA A 91 20.56 -12.02 -20.06
N GLN A 92 21.08 -11.83 -21.28
CA GLN A 92 22.19 -10.92 -21.59
C GLN A 92 22.02 -9.46 -21.08
N PHE A 93 20.78 -8.96 -20.94
CA PHE A 93 20.51 -7.60 -20.44
C PHE A 93 20.46 -7.49 -18.91
N CYS A 94 20.49 -8.62 -18.21
CA CYS A 94 20.52 -8.70 -16.75
C CYS A 94 21.93 -8.97 -16.20
N GLU A 95 22.93 -9.08 -17.09
CA GLU A 95 24.35 -9.13 -16.75
C GLU A 95 24.87 -7.83 -16.09
N PRO A 96 26.00 -7.87 -15.38
CA PRO A 96 26.81 -9.05 -15.06
C PRO A 96 26.22 -9.87 -13.89
N PHE A 97 26.38 -11.20 -13.97
CA PHE A 97 25.91 -12.15 -12.94
C PHE A 97 26.92 -12.41 -11.82
N GLU A 98 28.12 -11.82 -11.90
CA GLU A 98 29.19 -11.91 -10.91
C GLU A 98 29.84 -10.54 -10.71
N ASN A 99 30.53 -10.37 -9.58
CA ASN A 99 31.30 -9.15 -9.26
C ASN A 99 30.50 -7.84 -9.25
N LYS A 100 29.16 -7.94 -9.24
CA LYS A 100 28.24 -6.84 -9.03
C LYS A 100 27.76 -6.86 -7.58
N THR A 101 27.80 -5.70 -6.94
CA THR A 101 27.31 -5.51 -5.58
C THR A 101 26.23 -4.44 -5.55
N LEU A 102 25.31 -4.55 -4.61
CA LEU A 102 24.28 -3.55 -4.39
C LEU A 102 24.13 -3.33 -2.89
N SER A 103 24.39 -2.11 -2.45
CA SER A 103 24.12 -1.66 -1.09
C SER A 103 22.66 -1.22 -1.01
N PHE A 104 21.93 -1.72 -0.01
CA PHE A 104 20.48 -1.53 0.08
C PHE A 104 20.05 -1.18 1.50
N ARG A 105 18.85 -0.59 1.59
CA ARG A 105 18.11 -0.39 2.83
C ARG A 105 16.70 -0.94 2.69
N CYS A 106 16.28 -1.70 3.70
CA CYS A 106 14.97 -2.32 3.77
C CYS A 106 14.08 -1.70 4.86
N PRO A 107 12.77 -1.60 4.59
CA PRO A 107 11.75 -1.32 5.58
C PRO A 107 11.74 -2.29 6.75
N SER A 108 11.12 -1.89 7.85
CA SER A 108 10.52 -2.85 8.78
C SER A 108 9.36 -3.59 8.12
N SER A 109 8.98 -4.75 8.68
CA SER A 109 7.81 -5.53 8.31
C SER A 109 7.88 -6.24 6.93
N CYS A 110 9.06 -6.62 6.45
CA CYS A 110 9.23 -7.26 5.14
C CYS A 110 9.07 -8.78 5.10
N ALA A 111 8.99 -9.49 6.23
CA ALA A 111 8.85 -10.95 6.25
C ALA A 111 7.59 -11.46 5.51
N GLY A 112 6.50 -10.70 5.56
CA GLY A 112 5.22 -11.03 4.93
C GLY A 112 5.07 -10.57 3.48
N ALA A 113 6.12 -10.02 2.85
CA ALA A 113 6.03 -9.46 1.52
C ALA A 113 5.75 -10.53 0.46
N ALA A 114 4.49 -10.60 0.03
CA ALA A 114 4.00 -11.68 -0.81
C ALA A 114 4.10 -11.38 -2.31
N LYS A 115 4.20 -12.45 -3.12
CA LYS A 115 4.01 -12.38 -4.57
C LYS A 115 2.51 -12.34 -4.89
N TYR A 116 2.06 -11.32 -5.62
CA TYR A 116 0.65 -11.14 -6.00
C TYR A 116 0.35 -11.48 -7.47
N SER A 117 1.31 -12.09 -8.15
CA SER A 117 1.14 -12.68 -9.48
C SER A 117 1.60 -14.12 -9.43
N MET A 118 0.74 -15.03 -9.87
CA MET A 118 1.06 -16.45 -9.92
C MET A 118 2.35 -16.64 -10.71
N THR A 119 3.37 -17.21 -10.08
CA THR A 119 4.68 -17.43 -10.71
C THR A 119 5.12 -18.85 -10.41
N THR A 120 5.44 -19.63 -11.43
CA THR A 120 5.88 -21.01 -11.24
C THR A 120 7.36 -21.03 -10.88
N VAL A 121 7.70 -21.70 -9.77
CA VAL A 121 9.08 -21.92 -9.32
C VAL A 121 9.25 -23.44 -9.20
N GLY A 122 9.95 -24.03 -10.17
CA GLY A 122 10.08 -25.48 -10.26
C GLY A 122 8.70 -26.14 -10.42
N LYS A 123 8.35 -27.02 -9.48
CA LYS A 123 7.06 -27.73 -9.44
C LYS A 123 5.93 -26.97 -8.74
N GLU A 124 6.22 -25.81 -8.14
CA GLU A 124 5.28 -25.09 -7.28
C GLU A 124 4.78 -23.80 -7.95
N ASN A 125 3.49 -23.51 -7.79
CA ASN A 125 2.92 -22.21 -8.15
C ASN A 125 2.92 -21.27 -6.95
N VAL A 126 3.67 -20.17 -7.06
CA VAL A 126 3.89 -19.20 -5.99
C VAL A 126 2.94 -18.02 -6.14
N ILE A 127 2.04 -17.85 -5.18
CA ILE A 127 1.14 -16.70 -5.03
C ILE A 127 0.77 -16.54 -3.56
N TYR A 128 0.55 -15.31 -3.10
CA TYR A 128 0.17 -14.95 -1.71
C TYR A 128 1.14 -15.43 -0.62
N LYS A 129 2.40 -15.66 -0.97
CA LYS A 129 3.47 -16.05 -0.04
C LYS A 129 4.78 -15.32 -0.34
N PRO A 130 5.72 -15.25 0.62
CA PRO A 130 7.02 -14.60 0.42
C PRO A 130 7.76 -15.15 -0.81
N TYR A 131 8.27 -14.23 -1.65
CA TYR A 131 9.02 -14.60 -2.86
C TYR A 131 10.52 -14.66 -2.56
N VAL A 132 10.93 -15.69 -1.82
CA VAL A 132 12.33 -15.94 -1.45
C VAL A 132 12.69 -17.34 -1.91
N ILE A 133 13.69 -17.49 -2.77
CA ILE A 133 14.06 -18.77 -3.40
C ILE A 133 15.52 -19.05 -3.05
N GLY A 134 15.78 -20.20 -2.42
CA GLY A 134 17.09 -20.54 -1.86
C GLY A 134 17.27 -20.15 -0.40
N ASN A 135 18.52 -20.13 0.04
CA ASN A 135 18.92 -19.97 1.44
C ASN A 135 20.18 -19.09 1.57
N GLU A 136 20.79 -19.07 2.75
CA GLU A 136 22.02 -18.30 3.03
C GLU A 136 23.21 -18.69 2.17
N ASP A 137 23.24 -19.93 1.66
CA ASP A 137 24.28 -20.34 0.71
C ASP A 137 24.16 -19.51 -0.56
N GLY A 138 22.93 -19.18 -1.00
CA GLY A 138 22.65 -18.24 -2.09
C GLY A 138 21.17 -18.21 -2.49
N TYR A 139 20.67 -17.01 -2.75
CA TYR A 139 19.30 -16.75 -3.18
C TYR A 139 19.24 -16.57 -4.70
N ARG A 140 18.16 -17.05 -5.33
CA ARG A 140 17.92 -16.84 -6.77
C ARG A 140 17.78 -15.35 -7.05
N ALA A 141 18.38 -14.85 -8.14
CA ALA A 141 18.50 -13.41 -8.37
C ALA A 141 17.17 -12.66 -8.52
N ASP A 142 16.05 -13.36 -8.70
CA ASP A 142 14.69 -12.79 -8.76
C ASP A 142 13.96 -12.77 -7.39
N SER A 143 14.56 -13.30 -6.32
CA SER A 143 14.03 -13.23 -4.94
C SER A 143 13.89 -11.80 -4.42
N PHE A 144 12.89 -11.52 -3.60
CA PHE A 144 12.74 -10.23 -2.93
C PHE A 144 13.87 -10.01 -1.91
N ILE A 145 14.71 -9.01 -2.16
CA ILE A 145 15.94 -8.77 -1.36
C ILE A 145 15.61 -8.55 0.11
N CYS A 146 14.60 -7.73 0.42
CA CYS A 146 14.27 -7.41 1.81
C CYS A 146 13.67 -8.58 2.58
N ALA A 147 12.83 -9.39 1.93
CA ALA A 147 12.32 -10.61 2.55
C ALA A 147 13.45 -11.64 2.76
N ALA A 148 14.34 -11.78 1.77
CA ALA A 148 15.54 -12.62 1.88
C ALA A 148 16.52 -12.12 2.95
N ALA A 149 16.63 -10.80 3.14
CA ALA A 149 17.49 -10.21 4.17
C ALA A 149 16.94 -10.43 5.58
N VAL A 150 15.61 -10.46 5.74
CA VAL A 150 14.99 -10.92 7.00
C VAL A 150 15.24 -12.41 7.19
N HIS A 151 15.02 -13.23 6.15
CA HIS A 151 15.30 -14.66 6.17
C HIS A 151 16.75 -14.95 6.63
N ALA A 152 17.74 -14.29 6.03
CA ALA A 152 19.17 -14.43 6.36
C ALA A 152 19.59 -13.78 7.69
N GLY A 153 18.68 -13.06 8.39
CA GLY A 153 19.01 -12.35 9.64
C GLY A 153 19.85 -11.09 9.46
N VAL A 154 20.03 -10.61 8.23
CA VAL A 154 20.77 -9.37 7.90
C VAL A 154 19.99 -8.13 8.31
N THR A 155 18.66 -8.19 8.22
CA THR A 155 17.76 -7.09 8.64
C THR A 155 16.71 -7.60 9.60
N SER A 156 16.20 -6.70 10.45
CA SER A 156 15.18 -7.04 11.45
C SER A 156 13.79 -6.82 10.91
N GLN A 157 12.87 -7.75 11.19
CA GLN A 157 11.44 -7.56 10.94
C GLN A 157 10.88 -6.31 11.66
N LEU A 158 11.40 -5.96 12.84
CA LEU A 158 10.89 -4.85 13.64
C LEU A 158 11.46 -3.50 13.20
N ASN A 159 12.75 -3.46 12.89
CA ASN A 159 13.47 -2.20 12.69
C ASN A 159 13.99 -2.00 11.26
N GLY A 160 13.72 -2.93 10.34
CA GLY A 160 14.36 -2.96 9.03
C GLY A 160 15.87 -3.12 9.15
N GLY A 161 16.60 -2.58 8.18
CA GLY A 161 18.06 -2.59 8.21
C GLY A 161 18.67 -2.22 6.87
N CYS A 162 20.00 -2.20 6.84
CA CYS A 162 20.75 -2.12 5.59
C CYS A 162 21.62 -3.35 5.44
N GLY A 163 22.01 -3.63 4.20
CA GLY A 163 22.96 -4.66 3.89
C GLY A 163 23.57 -4.42 2.52
N LYS A 164 24.41 -5.36 2.12
CA LYS A 164 24.98 -5.40 0.78
C LYS A 164 24.78 -6.80 0.22
N VAL A 165 24.25 -6.87 -0.99
CA VAL A 165 24.22 -8.12 -1.75
C VAL A 165 25.42 -8.17 -2.68
N LYS A 166 25.96 -9.37 -2.86
CA LYS A 166 26.98 -9.68 -3.87
C LYS A 166 26.43 -10.77 -4.78
N PHE A 167 26.46 -10.51 -6.07
CA PHE A 167 26.17 -11.52 -7.07
C PHE A 167 27.19 -12.66 -6.99
N SER A 168 26.68 -13.89 -6.91
CA SER A 168 27.44 -15.13 -6.77
C SER A 168 27.37 -16.03 -8.00
N GLY A 169 26.87 -15.52 -9.13
CA GLY A 169 26.88 -16.24 -10.39
C GLY A 169 25.89 -17.39 -10.47
N TYR A 170 26.22 -18.33 -11.35
CA TYR A 170 25.44 -19.50 -11.67
C TYR A 170 25.28 -20.45 -10.46
N ARG A 171 24.12 -21.09 -10.35
CA ARG A 171 23.89 -22.22 -9.42
C ARG A 171 23.00 -23.27 -10.06
N ASP A 172 23.27 -24.52 -9.68
CA ASP A 172 22.52 -25.70 -10.13
C ASP A 172 21.27 -26.00 -9.30
N SER A 173 21.18 -25.49 -8.07
CA SER A 173 20.02 -25.69 -7.19
C SER A 173 19.95 -24.65 -6.07
N PHE A 174 18.76 -24.52 -5.48
CA PHE A 174 18.44 -23.59 -4.40
C PHE A 174 17.61 -24.32 -3.33
N PRO A 175 18.25 -24.83 -2.26
CA PRO A 175 17.55 -25.50 -1.17
C PRO A 175 16.62 -24.56 -0.41
N SER A 176 15.49 -25.09 0.08
CA SER A 176 14.56 -24.36 0.94
C SER A 176 14.98 -24.43 2.42
N SER A 177 14.69 -23.38 3.18
CA SER A 177 14.82 -23.33 4.63
C SER A 177 13.75 -22.45 5.26
N ASN A 178 13.56 -22.59 6.56
CA ASN A 178 12.73 -21.68 7.35
C ASN A 178 13.62 -20.96 8.37
N GLN A 179 13.82 -19.67 8.18
CA GLN A 179 14.67 -18.86 9.05
C GLN A 179 14.00 -17.53 9.35
N ASN A 180 14.12 -17.07 10.59
CA ASN A 180 13.61 -15.76 11.03
C ASN A 180 12.14 -15.48 10.68
N GLY A 181 11.31 -16.53 10.62
CA GLY A 181 9.88 -16.43 10.31
C GLY A 181 9.55 -16.31 8.82
N VAL A 182 10.52 -16.52 7.94
CA VAL A 182 10.35 -16.56 6.48
C VAL A 182 10.62 -17.98 5.99
N GLN A 183 9.66 -18.58 5.30
CA GLN A 183 9.83 -19.85 4.59
C GLN A 183 10.29 -19.56 3.16
N SER A 184 11.49 -20.01 2.79
CA SER A 184 11.95 -19.93 1.40
C SER A 184 11.44 -21.08 0.54
N ILE A 185 11.51 -20.90 -0.77
CA ILE A 185 11.03 -21.81 -1.80
C ILE A 185 12.22 -22.60 -2.35
N GLU A 186 12.02 -23.91 -2.49
CA GLU A 186 12.99 -24.81 -3.11
C GLU A 186 12.97 -24.63 -4.63
N PHE A 187 14.13 -24.61 -5.26
CA PHE A 187 14.25 -24.68 -6.71
C PHE A 187 15.36 -25.67 -7.11
N ASP A 188 14.95 -26.88 -7.47
CA ASP A 188 15.83 -27.97 -7.91
C ASP A 188 16.13 -27.87 -9.41
N SER A 189 16.69 -26.73 -9.81
CA SER A 189 17.17 -26.51 -11.16
C SER A 189 18.14 -25.33 -11.21
N TYR A 190 18.81 -25.19 -12.36
CA TYR A 190 19.80 -24.16 -12.54
C TYR A 190 19.18 -22.78 -12.74
N PHE A 191 19.90 -21.75 -12.31
CA PHE A 191 19.60 -20.36 -12.63
C PHE A 191 20.91 -19.59 -12.88
N PRO A 192 20.99 -18.73 -13.91
CA PRO A 192 22.24 -18.09 -14.32
C PRO A 192 22.79 -17.08 -13.28
N ALA A 193 21.95 -16.61 -12.36
CA ALA A 193 22.30 -15.58 -11.40
C ALA A 193 21.79 -15.86 -9.98
N SER A 194 22.66 -15.72 -9.01
CA SER A 194 22.34 -15.81 -7.59
C SER A 194 22.98 -14.65 -6.84
N TYR A 195 22.52 -14.38 -5.62
CA TYR A 195 23.18 -13.44 -4.72
C TYR A 195 23.30 -14.00 -3.31
N VAL A 196 24.32 -13.51 -2.60
CA VAL A 196 24.55 -13.73 -1.17
C VAL A 196 24.64 -12.38 -0.46
N PHE A 197 24.43 -12.37 0.84
CA PHE A 197 24.62 -11.18 1.67
C PHE A 197 26.08 -11.09 2.15
N ASP A 198 26.67 -9.91 2.02
CA ASP A 198 28.01 -9.62 2.54
C ASP A 198 27.94 -9.33 4.04
N THR A 199 28.56 -10.19 4.85
CA THR A 199 28.57 -10.10 6.31
C THR A 199 29.67 -9.17 6.84
N GLY A 200 30.60 -8.72 5.99
CA GLY A 200 31.71 -7.85 6.36
C GLY A 200 31.38 -6.35 6.39
N VAL A 201 30.10 -5.99 6.26
CA VAL A 201 29.67 -4.61 6.03
C VAL A 201 29.27 -3.92 7.33
N THR A 202 29.85 -2.74 7.55
CA THR A 202 29.43 -1.82 8.62
C THR A 202 28.36 -0.88 8.09
N SER A 203 27.33 -0.65 8.91
CA SER A 203 26.22 0.25 8.56
C SER A 203 25.91 1.22 9.68
N GLU A 204 25.58 2.46 9.31
CA GLU A 204 25.19 3.53 10.23
C GLU A 204 23.82 4.09 9.84
N ASN A 205 23.03 4.52 10.84
CA ASN A 205 21.68 5.08 10.66
C ASN A 205 20.72 4.19 9.84
N CYS A 206 20.85 2.88 9.96
CA CYS A 206 20.11 1.91 9.16
C CYS A 206 18.79 1.42 9.77
N TYR A 207 18.30 2.08 10.81
CA TYR A 207 17.03 1.75 11.45
C TYR A 207 15.86 2.47 10.79
N ASP A 208 14.80 1.73 10.50
CA ASP A 208 13.52 2.24 10.05
C ASP A 208 12.72 2.81 11.22
N LEU A 209 12.58 4.14 11.23
CA LEU A 209 11.86 4.86 12.27
C LEU A 209 10.38 5.07 11.93
N ARG A 210 9.81 4.41 10.91
CA ARG A 210 8.40 4.65 10.48
C ARG A 210 7.40 4.55 11.62
N TRP A 211 7.56 3.57 12.51
CA TRP A 211 6.64 3.35 13.63
C TRP A 211 6.83 4.42 14.71
N ALA A 212 8.07 4.85 14.95
CA ALA A 212 8.35 5.96 15.85
C ALA A 212 7.77 7.28 15.30
N ILE A 213 8.00 7.57 14.02
CA ILE A 213 7.46 8.76 13.34
C ILE A 213 5.92 8.74 13.36
N THR A 214 5.32 7.60 13.04
CA THR A 214 3.86 7.43 13.05
C THR A 214 3.31 7.59 14.46
N GLY A 215 3.92 6.97 15.48
CA GLY A 215 3.51 7.09 16.88
C GLY A 215 3.59 8.53 17.40
N VAL A 216 4.68 9.24 17.08
CA VAL A 216 4.83 10.67 17.40
C VAL A 216 3.74 11.49 16.70
N ASN A 217 3.45 11.21 15.42
CA ASN A 217 2.40 11.89 14.69
C ASN A 217 0.99 11.60 15.24
N VAL A 218 0.69 10.36 15.62
CA VAL A 218 -0.57 9.99 16.28
C VAL A 218 -0.73 10.78 17.58
N PHE A 219 0.31 10.81 18.41
CA PHE A 219 0.28 11.54 19.68
C PHE A 219 0.11 13.05 19.48
N LEU A 220 0.95 13.66 18.64
CA LEU A 220 0.91 15.11 18.38
C LEU A 220 -0.42 15.50 17.73
N SER A 221 -0.87 14.76 16.72
CA SER A 221 -2.16 15.04 16.07
C SER A 221 -3.34 14.87 17.03
N ALA A 222 -3.30 13.95 18.00
CA ALA A 222 -4.31 13.83 19.06
C ALA A 222 -4.29 15.04 20.02
N VAL A 223 -3.11 15.52 20.44
CA VAL A 223 -2.99 16.73 21.26
C VAL A 223 -3.53 17.95 20.49
N PHE A 224 -3.13 18.10 19.24
CA PHE A 224 -3.63 19.14 18.34
C PHE A 224 -5.16 19.10 18.20
N ALA A 225 -5.70 17.91 17.92
CA ALA A 225 -7.12 17.68 17.78
C ALA A 225 -7.92 18.04 19.03
N TYR A 226 -7.38 17.78 20.22
CA TYR A 226 -8.05 18.07 21.47
C TYR A 226 -8.19 19.57 21.71
N PHE A 227 -7.17 20.37 21.38
CA PHE A 227 -7.17 21.82 21.59
C PHE A 227 -7.75 22.64 20.44
N VAL A 228 -7.75 22.11 19.21
CA VAL A 228 -8.23 22.83 18.02
C VAL A 228 -9.69 22.50 17.73
N TYR A 229 -10.56 23.49 17.91
CA TYR A 229 -12.01 23.37 17.73
C TYR A 229 -12.57 24.12 16.51
N SER A 230 -11.72 24.81 15.74
CA SER A 230 -12.11 25.32 14.42
C SER A 230 -12.13 24.16 13.42
N PRO A 231 -13.24 23.92 12.68
CA PRO A 231 -13.33 22.84 11.69
C PRO A 231 -12.21 22.91 10.65
N ASP A 232 -11.93 24.11 10.13
CA ASP A 232 -10.95 24.33 9.07
C ASP A 232 -9.53 24.05 9.54
N VAL A 233 -9.14 24.64 10.68
CA VAL A 233 -7.78 24.46 11.23
C VAL A 233 -7.56 23.01 11.66
N PHE A 234 -8.58 22.38 12.26
CA PHE A 234 -8.53 20.97 12.63
C PHE A 234 -8.34 20.08 11.40
N PHE A 235 -9.23 20.22 10.41
CA PHE A 235 -9.21 19.38 9.22
C PHE A 235 -7.90 19.55 8.45
N TRP A 236 -7.49 20.78 8.13
CA TRP A 236 -6.25 21.01 7.39
C TRP A 236 -5.00 20.60 8.17
N GLY A 237 -4.97 20.81 9.49
CA GLY A 237 -3.87 20.33 10.33
C GLY A 237 -3.74 18.81 10.25
N MET A 238 -4.83 18.08 10.48
CA MET A 238 -4.86 16.62 10.35
C MET A 238 -4.50 16.14 8.94
N PHE A 239 -5.06 16.79 7.92
CA PHE A 239 -4.90 16.42 6.53
C PHE A 239 -3.43 16.57 6.07
N ILE A 240 -2.78 17.69 6.41
CA ILE A 240 -1.36 17.93 6.09
C ILE A 240 -0.44 17.05 6.92
N MET A 241 -0.70 16.86 8.22
CA MET A 241 0.09 15.96 9.06
C MET A 241 0.05 14.52 8.53
N GLY A 242 -1.13 14.02 8.18
CA GLY A 242 -1.27 12.68 7.62
C GLY A 242 -0.65 12.56 6.22
N PHE A 243 -0.90 13.51 5.32
CA PHE A 243 -0.33 13.51 3.96
C PHE A 243 1.19 13.30 4.01
N TRP A 244 1.90 14.12 4.78
CA TRP A 244 3.36 14.03 4.87
C TRP A 244 3.83 12.78 5.60
N THR A 245 3.13 12.37 6.66
CA THR A 245 3.47 11.14 7.40
C THR A 245 3.37 9.91 6.50
N ILE A 246 2.37 9.83 5.63
CA ILE A 246 2.23 8.70 4.71
C ILE A 246 3.39 8.69 3.72
N VAL A 247 3.61 9.81 3.02
CA VAL A 247 4.62 9.90 1.94
C VAL A 247 6.05 9.68 2.42
N LEU A 248 6.40 10.10 3.63
CA LEU A 248 7.79 10.05 4.11
C LEU A 248 8.06 8.99 5.18
N ALA A 249 7.02 8.35 5.74
CA ALA A 249 7.21 7.37 6.81
C ALA A 249 6.34 6.11 6.65
N SER A 250 5.02 6.21 6.79
CA SER A 250 4.21 5.00 7.01
C SER A 250 4.03 4.13 5.76
N ASP A 251 3.85 4.77 4.60
CA ASP A 251 3.63 4.07 3.32
C ASP A 251 4.11 4.97 2.16
N PRO A 252 5.43 5.13 1.99
CA PRO A 252 6.00 6.03 0.99
C PRO A 252 5.74 5.51 -0.44
N PRO A 253 5.61 6.40 -1.44
CA PRO A 253 5.46 5.99 -2.84
C PRO A 253 6.64 5.14 -3.34
N PRO A 254 6.43 4.28 -4.35
CA PRO A 254 7.50 3.49 -4.94
C PRO A 254 8.49 4.42 -5.62
N THR A 255 9.76 4.25 -5.29
CA THR A 255 10.88 5.02 -5.85
C THR A 255 12.00 4.10 -6.34
N ASN A 256 11.65 2.85 -6.62
CA ASN A 256 12.57 1.83 -7.11
C ASN A 256 13.16 2.25 -8.46
N GLY A 257 14.48 2.14 -8.63
CA GLY A 257 15.18 2.45 -9.89
C GLY A 257 15.58 3.90 -10.08
N PHE A 258 15.24 4.81 -9.14
CA PHE A 258 15.71 6.19 -9.18
C PHE A 258 17.07 6.37 -8.47
N PRO A 259 17.99 7.20 -9.00
CA PRO A 259 19.29 7.43 -8.37
C PRO A 259 19.22 8.06 -6.98
N ASP A 260 18.25 8.95 -6.73
CA ASP A 260 17.95 9.51 -5.41
C ASP A 260 16.48 9.24 -5.05
N PRO A 261 16.20 8.08 -4.43
CA PRO A 261 14.83 7.71 -4.03
C PRO A 261 14.21 8.68 -3.02
N GLY A 262 15.05 9.39 -2.27
CA GLY A 262 14.62 10.39 -1.31
C GLY A 262 14.06 11.63 -2.02
N ALA A 263 14.83 12.21 -2.94
CA ALA A 263 14.39 13.33 -3.77
C ALA A 263 13.18 12.94 -4.62
N GLU A 264 13.17 11.74 -5.19
CA GLU A 264 12.04 11.24 -5.96
C GLU A 264 10.76 11.18 -5.12
N SER A 265 10.86 10.71 -3.87
CA SER A 265 9.71 10.68 -2.96
C SER A 265 9.14 12.08 -2.70
N ILE A 266 9.99 13.10 -2.64
CA ILE A 266 9.57 14.50 -2.46
C ILE A 266 8.93 15.02 -3.76
N SER A 267 9.52 14.73 -4.92
CA SER A 267 8.98 15.10 -6.23
C SER A 267 7.56 14.57 -6.41
N VAL A 268 7.37 13.26 -6.20
CA VAL A 268 6.06 12.58 -6.24
C VAL A 268 5.10 13.14 -5.19
N ALA A 269 5.60 13.53 -4.01
CA ALA A 269 4.77 14.19 -3.00
C ALA A 269 4.14 15.48 -3.55
N PHE A 270 4.95 16.35 -4.15
CA PHE A 270 4.48 17.63 -4.66
C PHE A 270 3.60 17.49 -5.90
N GLU A 271 3.86 16.51 -6.77
CA GLU A 271 2.96 16.12 -7.87
C GLU A 271 1.55 15.82 -7.34
N ARG A 272 1.47 15.00 -6.28
CA ARG A 272 0.20 14.55 -5.72
C ARG A 272 -0.46 15.57 -4.78
N LEU A 273 0.30 16.50 -4.21
CA LEU A 273 -0.21 17.43 -3.19
C LEU A 273 -1.31 18.35 -3.70
N LEU A 274 -1.13 18.97 -4.87
CA LEU A 274 -2.09 19.94 -5.42
C LEU A 274 -3.50 19.34 -5.64
N PRO A 275 -3.66 18.25 -6.40
CA PRO A 275 -4.98 17.61 -6.56
C PRO A 275 -5.53 17.12 -5.22
N THR A 276 -4.67 16.63 -4.31
CA THR A 276 -5.07 16.15 -2.98
C THR A 276 -5.63 17.29 -2.13
N VAL A 277 -5.02 18.46 -2.16
CA VAL A 277 -5.53 19.66 -1.48
C VAL A 277 -6.84 20.13 -2.12
N PHE A 278 -6.97 20.11 -3.45
CA PHE A 278 -8.23 20.49 -4.10
C PHE A 278 -9.40 19.58 -3.66
N ILE A 279 -9.18 18.26 -3.67
CA ILE A 279 -10.17 17.29 -3.19
C ILE A 279 -10.40 17.47 -1.69
N GLY A 280 -9.35 17.70 -0.90
CA GLY A 280 -9.43 18.02 0.52
C GLY A 280 -10.33 19.23 0.81
N TYR A 281 -10.28 20.26 -0.03
CA TYR A 281 -11.20 21.39 0.06
C TYR A 281 -12.66 20.97 -0.17
N VAL A 282 -12.94 20.13 -1.17
CA VAL A 282 -14.29 19.59 -1.42
C VAL A 282 -14.77 18.76 -0.23
N ILE A 283 -13.93 17.87 0.30
CA ILE A 283 -14.21 17.07 1.50
C ILE A 283 -14.54 17.99 2.68
N LEU A 284 -13.76 19.05 2.87
CA LEU A 284 -13.98 20.03 3.92
C LEU A 284 -15.35 20.69 3.78
N GLN A 285 -15.74 21.12 2.58
CA GLN A 285 -17.04 21.78 2.36
C GLN A 285 -18.22 20.83 2.54
N VAL A 286 -18.16 19.66 1.90
CA VAL A 286 -19.30 18.75 1.74
C VAL A 286 -19.49 17.88 2.99
N ALA A 287 -18.41 17.46 3.65
CA ALA A 287 -18.45 16.49 4.73
C ALA A 287 -17.93 17.05 6.07
N ALA A 288 -16.69 17.56 6.11
CA ALA A 288 -16.03 17.83 7.40
C ALA A 288 -16.61 19.06 8.13
N ARG A 289 -16.82 20.18 7.44
CA ARG A 289 -17.42 21.39 8.05
C ARG A 289 -18.78 21.12 8.69
N PRO A 290 -19.77 20.51 7.99
CA PRO A 290 -21.07 20.18 8.59
C PRO A 290 -20.95 19.34 9.88
N THR A 291 -20.04 18.37 9.90
CA THR A 291 -19.87 17.45 11.04
C THR A 291 -19.17 18.12 12.21
N LEU A 292 -18.13 18.91 11.95
CA LEU A 292 -17.21 19.44 12.96
C LEU A 292 -17.63 20.81 13.51
N LYS A 293 -18.52 21.53 12.83
CA LYS A 293 -18.94 22.88 13.23
C LYS A 293 -19.55 22.90 14.64
N ASN A 294 -18.97 23.69 15.54
CA ASN A 294 -19.45 23.84 16.93
C ASN A 294 -19.53 22.53 17.74
N VAL A 295 -18.74 21.50 17.38
CA VAL A 295 -18.65 20.29 18.18
C VAL A 295 -18.12 20.64 19.57
N ARG A 296 -18.87 20.27 20.61
CA ARG A 296 -18.48 20.50 22.01
C ARG A 296 -17.67 19.34 22.60
N ALA A 297 -17.86 18.15 22.02
CA ALA A 297 -17.26 16.92 22.50
C ALA A 297 -15.81 16.77 22.00
N GLN A 298 -14.87 17.60 22.50
CA GLN A 298 -13.50 17.65 21.97
C GLN A 298 -12.73 16.34 22.19
N LEU A 299 -12.94 15.66 23.32
CA LEU A 299 -12.31 14.37 23.58
C LEU A 299 -12.89 13.29 22.66
N THR A 300 -14.22 13.19 22.55
CA THR A 300 -14.87 12.21 21.66
C THR A 300 -14.48 12.44 20.21
N LYS A 301 -14.43 13.70 19.75
CA LYS A 301 -13.93 14.06 18.42
C LYS A 301 -12.49 13.60 18.24
N THR A 302 -11.61 13.88 19.19
CA THR A 302 -10.20 13.49 19.13
C THR A 302 -10.05 11.97 19.02
N VAL A 303 -10.63 11.22 19.96
CA VAL A 303 -10.50 9.75 19.99
C VAL A 303 -11.06 9.12 18.73
N LEU A 304 -12.29 9.45 18.34
CA LEU A 304 -12.96 8.77 17.23
C LEU A 304 -12.46 9.23 15.87
N TRP A 305 -12.31 10.55 15.67
CA TRP A 305 -11.90 11.06 14.37
C TRP A 305 -10.41 10.81 14.14
N VAL A 306 -9.52 11.14 15.10
CA VAL A 306 -8.06 10.94 14.93
C VAL A 306 -7.70 9.47 14.96
N GLY A 307 -8.29 8.69 15.88
CA GLY A 307 -8.06 7.25 15.93
C GLY A 307 -8.44 6.56 14.62
N ALA A 308 -9.66 6.80 14.13
CA ALA A 308 -10.10 6.21 12.87
C ALA A 308 -9.33 6.76 11.66
N PHE A 309 -8.94 8.03 11.68
CA PHE A 309 -8.07 8.61 10.66
C PHE A 309 -6.77 7.85 10.51
N TRP A 310 -6.08 7.53 11.61
CA TRP A 310 -4.84 6.76 11.54
C TRP A 310 -5.08 5.30 11.15
N VAL A 311 -6.20 4.68 11.54
CA VAL A 311 -6.58 3.35 11.04
C VAL A 311 -6.71 3.36 9.51
N GLY A 312 -7.33 4.40 8.93
CA GLY A 312 -7.46 4.54 7.49
C GLY A 312 -6.17 4.97 6.79
N ALA A 313 -5.36 5.83 7.42
CA ALA A 313 -4.08 6.29 6.87
C ALA A 313 -3.02 5.17 6.83
N LEU A 314 -3.15 4.19 7.73
CA LEU A 314 -2.33 2.98 7.80
C LEU A 314 -3.05 1.79 7.13
N ASN A 315 -3.76 2.03 6.02
CA ASN A 315 -4.51 1.00 5.30
C ASN A 315 -3.68 -0.25 5.00
N ASN A 316 -2.41 -0.05 4.67
CA ASN A 316 -1.42 -1.10 4.40
C ASN A 316 -1.13 -2.02 5.59
N TYR A 317 -1.41 -1.59 6.83
CA TYR A 317 -1.24 -2.37 8.05
C TYR A 317 -2.57 -2.71 8.74
N THR A 318 -3.71 -2.29 8.17
CA THR A 318 -5.03 -2.49 8.76
C THR A 318 -5.95 -3.28 7.86
N PHE A 319 -6.28 -2.73 6.68
CA PHE A 319 -7.24 -3.36 5.75
C PHE A 319 -6.56 -4.24 4.72
N ASP A 320 -5.35 -3.92 4.29
CA ASP A 320 -4.60 -4.75 3.31
C ASP A 320 -4.05 -6.05 3.93
N GLU A 321 -4.05 -6.14 5.27
CA GLU A 321 -3.73 -7.37 6.02
C GLU A 321 -4.94 -8.32 6.11
N LEU A 322 -6.13 -7.88 5.70
CA LEU A 322 -7.25 -8.80 5.53
C LEU A 322 -6.96 -9.74 4.35
N PRO A 323 -7.36 -11.02 4.40
CA PRO A 323 -7.12 -11.99 3.32
C PRO A 323 -8.01 -11.72 2.09
N LEU A 324 -7.86 -10.55 1.48
CA LEU A 324 -8.60 -10.05 0.33
C LEU A 324 -7.63 -9.28 -0.59
N ASP A 325 -7.46 -9.71 -1.84
CA ASP A 325 -6.67 -8.97 -2.84
C ASP A 325 -7.60 -8.29 -3.87
N ARG A 326 -8.27 -9.09 -4.69
CA ARG A 326 -9.29 -8.61 -5.63
C ARG A 326 -10.65 -9.19 -5.27
N PHE A 327 -11.72 -8.45 -5.51
CA PHE A 327 -13.10 -8.90 -5.33
C PHE A 327 -13.53 -9.87 -6.46
N VAL A 328 -12.69 -10.85 -6.77
CA VAL A 328 -12.92 -11.92 -7.73
C VAL A 328 -13.07 -13.22 -6.93
N LEU A 329 -14.03 -14.07 -7.33
CA LEU A 329 -14.37 -15.28 -6.58
C LEU A 329 -13.17 -16.22 -6.39
N GLU A 330 -12.35 -16.37 -7.42
CA GLU A 330 -11.15 -17.22 -7.40
C GLU A 330 -10.13 -16.76 -6.35
N ASP A 331 -9.83 -15.46 -6.28
CA ASP A 331 -8.89 -14.90 -5.30
C ASP A 331 -9.41 -15.07 -3.86
N ILE A 332 -10.72 -14.90 -3.64
CA ILE A 332 -11.36 -15.07 -2.32
C ILE A 332 -11.26 -16.53 -1.83
N GLN A 333 -11.34 -17.50 -2.75
CA GLN A 333 -11.23 -18.92 -2.44
C GLN A 333 -9.79 -19.36 -2.19
N ASN A 334 -8.84 -18.75 -2.91
CA ASN A 334 -7.41 -19.08 -2.80
C ASN A 334 -6.74 -18.48 -1.55
N LEU A 335 -7.33 -17.45 -0.94
CA LEU A 335 -6.81 -16.83 0.27
C LEU A 335 -7.40 -17.49 1.54
N PRO A 336 -6.56 -18.01 2.46
CA PRO A 336 -7.01 -18.55 3.74
C PRO A 336 -7.82 -17.51 4.53
N GLY A 337 -9.09 -17.81 4.80
CA GLY A 337 -9.99 -16.91 5.54
C GLY A 337 -10.67 -15.82 4.69
N GLY A 338 -10.48 -15.79 3.36
CA GLY A 338 -11.05 -14.77 2.49
C GLY A 338 -12.58 -14.67 2.56
N ILE A 339 -13.29 -15.81 2.60
CA ILE A 339 -14.76 -15.84 2.73
C ILE A 339 -15.23 -15.20 4.05
N ALA A 340 -14.54 -15.47 5.15
CA ALA A 340 -14.88 -14.90 6.46
C ALA A 340 -14.63 -13.39 6.45
N ALA A 341 -13.49 -12.95 5.91
CA ALA A 341 -13.12 -11.54 5.81
C ALA A 341 -14.12 -10.74 4.96
N ILE A 342 -14.48 -11.22 3.75
CA ILE A 342 -15.43 -10.51 2.89
C ILE A 342 -16.82 -10.45 3.53
N THR A 343 -17.27 -11.53 4.17
CA THR A 343 -18.56 -11.56 4.87
C THR A 343 -18.61 -10.52 5.99
N PHE A 344 -17.54 -10.45 6.80
CA PHE A 344 -17.43 -9.46 7.87
C PHE A 344 -17.43 -8.02 7.33
N VAL A 345 -16.64 -7.75 6.28
CA VAL A 345 -16.56 -6.41 5.67
C VAL A 345 -17.92 -6.00 5.09
N LEU A 346 -18.59 -6.87 4.35
CA LEU A 346 -19.91 -6.58 3.77
C LEU A 346 -20.96 -6.33 4.86
N LEU A 347 -20.95 -7.10 5.94
CA LEU A 347 -21.84 -6.89 7.07
C LEU A 347 -21.57 -5.54 7.76
N ALA A 348 -20.30 -5.20 8.00
CA ALA A 348 -19.92 -3.93 8.61
C ALA A 348 -20.35 -2.73 7.75
N ILE A 349 -20.16 -2.81 6.43
CA ILE A 349 -20.61 -1.78 5.47
C ILE A 349 -22.14 -1.68 5.49
N PHE A 350 -22.86 -2.81 5.46
CA PHE A 350 -24.32 -2.83 5.47
C PHE A 350 -24.90 -2.20 6.74
N VAL A 351 -24.37 -2.56 7.91
CA VAL A 351 -24.78 -1.98 9.20
C VAL A 351 -24.48 -0.48 9.24
N GLY A 352 -23.30 -0.07 8.80
CA GLY A 352 -22.91 1.34 8.71
C GLY A 352 -23.81 2.14 7.77
N ALA A 353 -24.14 1.57 6.61
CA ALA A 353 -25.04 2.18 5.62
C ALA A 353 -26.47 2.32 6.17
N CYS A 354 -27.01 1.30 6.84
CA CYS A 354 -28.32 1.37 7.51
C CYS A 354 -28.35 2.49 8.56
N PHE A 355 -27.31 2.59 9.39
CA PHE A 355 -27.22 3.66 10.39
C PHE A 355 -27.15 5.04 9.74
N GLN A 356 -26.31 5.23 8.72
CA GLN A 356 -26.19 6.53 8.04
C GLN A 356 -27.48 6.89 7.29
N ALA A 357 -28.15 5.92 6.66
CA ALA A 357 -29.46 6.11 6.04
C ALA A 357 -30.49 6.61 7.06
N TYR A 358 -30.52 6.04 8.26
CA TYR A 358 -31.37 6.50 9.36
C TYR A 358 -31.04 7.94 9.79
N VAL A 359 -29.75 8.29 9.92
CA VAL A 359 -29.31 9.65 10.27
C VAL A 359 -29.72 10.65 9.19
N ILE A 360 -29.50 10.33 7.91
CA ILE A 360 -29.88 11.17 6.76
C ILE A 360 -31.41 11.36 6.74
N TRP A 361 -32.18 10.30 6.99
CA TRP A 361 -33.64 10.34 7.08
C TRP A 361 -34.13 11.24 8.21
N LYS A 362 -33.53 11.17 9.40
CA LYS A 362 -33.85 12.00 10.57
C LYS A 362 -33.64 13.50 10.29
N ASN A 363 -32.73 13.83 9.37
CA ASN A 363 -32.46 15.19 8.89
C ASN A 363 -33.32 15.60 7.68
N ASN A 364 -34.29 14.77 7.26
CA ASN A 364 -35.14 14.98 6.09
C ASN A 364 -34.35 15.15 4.77
N LYS A 365 -33.16 14.53 4.66
CA LYS A 365 -32.30 14.58 3.46
C LYS A 365 -32.24 13.25 2.70
N PHE A 366 -33.09 12.28 3.04
CA PHE A 366 -33.00 10.91 2.50
C PHE A 366 -33.07 10.85 0.97
N PHE A 367 -34.10 11.46 0.36
CA PHE A 367 -34.28 11.38 -1.10
C PHE A 367 -33.18 12.08 -1.91
N PRO A 368 -32.71 13.31 -1.55
CA PRO A 368 -31.56 13.91 -2.22
C PRO A 368 -30.31 13.04 -2.19
N TYR A 369 -30.01 12.42 -1.05
CA TYR A 369 -28.86 11.52 -0.91
C TYR A 369 -29.07 10.24 -1.71
N LEU A 370 -30.26 9.62 -1.63
CA LEU A 370 -30.60 8.44 -2.40
C LEU A 370 -30.44 8.70 -3.90
N PHE A 371 -30.90 9.86 -4.38
CA PHE A 371 -30.74 10.26 -5.77
C PHE A 371 -29.28 10.42 -6.18
N ALA A 372 -28.47 11.11 -5.36
CA ALA A 372 -27.04 11.27 -5.61
C ALA A 372 -26.31 9.92 -5.65
N TYR A 373 -26.56 9.03 -4.69
CA TYR A 373 -25.97 7.69 -4.66
C TYR A 373 -26.51 6.77 -5.78
N ALA A 374 -27.76 6.96 -6.23
CA ALA A 374 -28.29 6.27 -7.39
C ALA A 374 -27.56 6.69 -8.69
N ILE A 375 -27.23 7.98 -8.86
CA ILE A 375 -26.40 8.45 -9.98
C ILE A 375 -25.03 7.80 -9.94
N VAL A 376 -24.38 7.78 -8.78
CA VAL A 376 -23.08 7.10 -8.60
C VAL A 376 -23.19 5.63 -8.96
N MET A 377 -24.22 4.93 -8.48
CA MET A 377 -24.45 3.51 -8.76
C MET A 377 -24.64 3.25 -10.25
N VAL A 378 -25.49 4.04 -10.93
CA VAL A 378 -25.69 3.93 -12.38
C VAL A 378 -24.37 4.19 -13.11
N THR A 379 -23.59 5.19 -12.69
CA THR A 379 -22.27 5.47 -13.27
C THR A 379 -21.32 4.29 -13.12
N LEU A 380 -21.26 3.67 -11.94
CA LEU A 380 -20.43 2.48 -11.70
C LEU A 380 -20.91 1.28 -12.54
N ILE A 381 -22.22 1.08 -12.71
CA ILE A 381 -22.78 0.02 -13.57
C ILE A 381 -22.38 0.27 -15.03
N VAL A 382 -22.52 1.51 -15.53
CA VAL A 382 -22.12 1.88 -16.89
C VAL A 382 -20.62 1.64 -17.09
N MET A 383 -19.79 1.99 -16.10
CA MET A 383 -18.35 1.73 -16.12
C MET A 383 -18.04 0.22 -16.12
N ALA A 384 -18.78 -0.58 -15.34
CA ALA A 384 -18.57 -2.03 -15.22
C ALA A 384 -18.88 -2.82 -16.50
N ILE A 385 -19.72 -2.28 -17.40
CA ILE A 385 -20.10 -2.95 -18.66
C ILE A 385 -19.23 -2.53 -19.85
N VAL A 386 -18.26 -1.62 -19.67
CA VAL A 386 -17.37 -1.20 -20.76
C VAL A 386 -16.48 -2.38 -21.18
N PRO A 387 -16.48 -2.78 -22.47
CA PRO A 387 -15.74 -3.95 -22.92
C PRO A 387 -14.23 -3.76 -22.73
N ASN A 388 -13.53 -4.86 -22.43
CA ASN A 388 -12.07 -4.92 -22.21
C ASN A 388 -11.56 -4.09 -21.02
N LEU A 389 -12.45 -3.61 -20.15
CA LEU A 389 -12.10 -2.93 -18.90
C LEU A 389 -12.73 -3.67 -17.72
N THR A 390 -12.09 -3.51 -16.58
CA THR A 390 -12.50 -4.07 -15.30
C THR A 390 -12.68 -2.93 -14.32
N LEU A 391 -13.82 -2.92 -13.62
CA LEU A 391 -14.09 -1.94 -12.58
C LEU A 391 -13.29 -2.32 -11.33
N ARG A 392 -12.34 -1.45 -10.95
CA ARG A 392 -11.56 -1.60 -9.72
C ARG A 392 -11.75 -0.37 -8.84
N ILE A 393 -12.43 -0.57 -7.72
CA ILE A 393 -12.67 0.51 -6.76
C ILE A 393 -11.54 0.50 -5.74
N HIS A 394 -10.59 1.42 -5.92
CA HIS A 394 -9.51 1.66 -4.97
C HIS A 394 -10.04 2.23 -3.65
N HIS A 395 -9.35 1.98 -2.54
CA HIS A 395 -9.75 2.43 -1.21
C HIS A 395 -9.87 3.95 -1.08
N TYR A 396 -9.11 4.73 -1.85
CA TYR A 396 -9.27 6.19 -1.87
C TYR A 396 -10.63 6.61 -2.45
N ILE A 397 -11.14 5.89 -3.45
CA ILE A 397 -12.48 6.10 -4.03
C ILE A 397 -13.54 5.69 -3.01
N LEU A 398 -13.37 4.54 -2.33
CA LEU A 398 -14.26 4.13 -1.24
C LEU A 398 -14.37 5.21 -0.16
N GLY A 399 -13.23 5.80 0.25
CA GLY A 399 -13.21 6.95 1.15
C GLY A 399 -14.07 8.11 0.64
N LEU A 400 -13.89 8.52 -0.61
CA LEU A 400 -14.67 9.60 -1.24
C LEU A 400 -16.18 9.28 -1.32
N LEU A 401 -16.56 8.03 -1.55
CA LEU A 401 -17.95 7.60 -1.58
C LEU A 401 -18.62 7.65 -0.19
N ILE A 402 -17.88 7.34 0.87
CA ILE A 402 -18.39 7.34 2.24
C ILE A 402 -18.54 8.78 2.77
N LEU A 403 -17.62 9.70 2.42
CA LEU A 403 -17.52 11.01 3.06
C LEU A 403 -18.80 11.85 3.06
N PRO A 404 -19.57 12.00 1.95
CA PRO A 404 -20.81 12.76 1.95
C PRO A 404 -21.86 12.26 2.96
N ALA A 405 -21.95 10.94 3.15
CA ALA A 405 -22.86 10.33 4.13
C ALA A 405 -22.47 10.65 5.58
N THR A 406 -21.22 11.08 5.83
CA THR A 406 -20.73 11.44 7.17
C THR A 406 -20.97 12.91 7.55
N ALA A 407 -21.68 13.69 6.73
CA ALA A 407 -21.87 15.15 6.90
C ALA A 407 -22.86 15.54 8.03
N PHE A 408 -22.97 14.74 9.09
CA PHE A 408 -23.92 14.90 10.18
C PHE A 408 -23.23 14.79 11.54
N GLN A 409 -23.73 15.51 12.53
CA GLN A 409 -23.11 15.59 13.86
C GLN A 409 -23.48 14.38 14.74
N THR A 410 -23.05 13.19 14.35
CA THR A 410 -23.18 11.97 15.16
C THR A 410 -21.80 11.42 15.53
N THR A 411 -21.73 10.73 16.66
CA THR A 411 -20.52 10.04 17.13
C THR A 411 -19.96 9.09 16.07
N LEU A 412 -20.84 8.36 15.37
CA LEU A 412 -20.44 7.44 14.31
C LEU A 412 -19.98 8.14 13.02
N SER A 413 -20.54 9.32 12.71
CA SER A 413 -20.05 10.11 11.59
C SER A 413 -18.64 10.63 11.82
N LEU A 414 -18.25 10.94 13.06
CA LEU A 414 -16.85 11.28 13.38
C LEU A 414 -15.91 10.12 13.08
N LEU A 415 -16.27 8.91 13.51
CA LEU A 415 -15.49 7.70 13.27
C LEU A 415 -15.35 7.42 11.76
N TYR A 416 -16.46 7.36 11.03
CA TYR A 416 -16.46 7.07 9.59
C TYR A 416 -15.78 8.17 8.78
N GLN A 417 -15.92 9.44 9.17
CA GLN A 417 -15.26 10.54 8.50
C GLN A 417 -13.74 10.48 8.68
N GLY A 418 -13.26 10.26 9.91
CA GLY A 418 -11.84 10.07 10.18
C GLY A 418 -11.28 8.94 9.31
N LEU A 419 -11.90 7.76 9.39
CA LEU A 419 -11.52 6.59 8.60
C LEU A 419 -11.45 6.88 7.09
N ALA A 420 -12.51 7.45 6.53
CA ALA A 420 -12.61 7.72 5.10
C ALA A 420 -11.62 8.78 4.62
N VAL A 421 -11.32 9.82 5.42
CA VAL A 421 -10.25 10.78 5.10
C VAL A 421 -8.88 10.10 5.14
N GLY A 422 -8.63 9.24 6.12
CA GLY A 422 -7.39 8.47 6.23
C GLY A 422 -7.18 7.56 5.01
N MET A 423 -8.20 6.77 4.63
CA MET A 423 -8.16 5.89 3.45
C MET A 423 -7.96 6.68 2.16
N PHE A 424 -8.64 7.82 2.02
CA PHE A 424 -8.45 8.73 0.88
C PHE A 424 -7.00 9.20 0.79
N LEU A 425 -6.43 9.70 1.90
CA LEU A 425 -5.05 10.16 1.92
C LEU A 425 -4.10 9.00 1.60
N ASN A 426 -4.20 7.85 2.27
CA ASN A 426 -3.32 6.72 2.02
C ASN A 426 -3.25 6.37 0.53
N GLY A 427 -4.39 6.16 -0.12
CA GLY A 427 -4.40 5.81 -1.54
C GLY A 427 -3.89 6.93 -2.45
N ALA A 428 -4.35 8.17 -2.24
CA ALA A 428 -3.93 9.31 -3.05
C ALA A 428 -2.44 9.63 -2.91
N THR A 429 -1.85 9.43 -1.72
CA THR A 429 -0.44 9.72 -1.47
C THR A 429 0.50 8.59 -1.86
N ARG A 430 0.12 7.33 -1.64
CA ARG A 430 0.94 6.15 -1.95
C ARG A 430 0.86 5.74 -3.41
N TRP A 431 -0.35 5.69 -3.96
CA TRP A 431 -0.61 5.18 -5.32
C TRP A 431 -0.92 6.29 -6.32
N GLY A 432 -1.41 7.44 -5.84
CA GLY A 432 -1.88 8.52 -6.72
C GLY A 432 -3.36 8.34 -7.05
N TYR A 433 -3.77 8.87 -8.21
CA TYR A 433 -5.16 8.86 -8.68
C TYR A 433 -5.39 7.78 -9.73
N ASP A 434 -5.10 6.53 -9.37
CA ASP A 434 -5.21 5.39 -10.27
C ASP A 434 -6.62 5.24 -10.86
N SER A 435 -6.67 4.86 -12.15
CA SER A 435 -7.93 4.73 -12.87
C SER A 435 -8.88 3.73 -12.19
N ILE A 436 -10.15 4.11 -12.05
CA ILE A 436 -11.23 3.20 -11.61
C ILE A 436 -11.53 2.10 -12.64
N LEU A 437 -11.16 2.34 -13.91
CA LEU A 437 -11.25 1.38 -15.01
C LEU A 437 -9.85 0.93 -15.41
N GLN A 438 -9.54 -0.34 -15.17
CA GLN A 438 -8.24 -0.91 -15.51
C GLN A 438 -8.40 -2.02 -16.54
N THR A 439 -7.38 -2.24 -17.37
CA THR A 439 -7.39 -3.35 -18.31
C THR A 439 -7.13 -4.67 -17.55
N PRO A 440 -7.68 -5.81 -18.01
CA PRO A 440 -7.32 -7.12 -17.49
C PRO A 440 -5.81 -7.35 -17.47
N TYR A 441 -5.10 -6.80 -18.48
CA TYR A 441 -3.64 -6.85 -18.56
C TYR A 441 -2.96 -6.16 -17.36
N ALA A 442 -3.38 -4.94 -17.00
CA ALA A 442 -2.83 -4.22 -15.85
C ALA A 442 -3.12 -4.92 -14.52
N LEU A 443 -4.29 -5.55 -14.38
CA LEU A 443 -4.66 -6.30 -13.17
C LEU A 443 -3.92 -7.62 -12.99
N ASN A 444 -3.39 -8.18 -14.07
CA ASN A 444 -2.73 -9.47 -14.04
C ASN A 444 -1.34 -9.42 -13.40
N ARG A 445 -0.75 -8.22 -13.21
CA ARG A 445 0.55 -8.02 -12.54
C ARG A 445 1.67 -8.94 -13.08
N GLY A 446 1.65 -9.25 -14.37
CA GLY A 446 2.61 -10.14 -15.03
C GLY A 446 2.37 -11.64 -14.84
N GLY A 447 1.24 -12.07 -14.26
CA GLY A 447 0.91 -13.49 -14.11
C GLY A 447 0.56 -14.20 -15.44
N PRO A 448 0.42 -15.53 -15.43
CA PRO A 448 -0.13 -16.30 -16.54
C PRO A 448 -1.49 -15.75 -16.97
N ARG A 449 -1.72 -15.69 -18.27
CA ARG A 449 -3.03 -15.42 -18.85
C ARG A 449 -3.65 -16.76 -19.24
N ASN A 450 -4.96 -16.85 -19.21
CA ASN A 450 -5.70 -18.00 -19.75
C ASN A 450 -5.70 -17.97 -21.29
N THR A 451 -4.51 -17.88 -21.88
CA THR A 451 -4.25 -17.98 -23.32
C THR A 451 -4.05 -19.44 -23.70
N ASP A 452 -4.11 -19.73 -24.99
CA ASP A 452 -3.78 -21.05 -25.50
C ASP A 452 -2.39 -21.47 -25.03
N LEU A 453 -2.30 -22.70 -24.53
CA LEU A 453 -1.05 -23.29 -24.08
C LEU A 453 -0.37 -23.98 -25.26
N ALA A 454 0.93 -23.76 -25.39
CA ALA A 454 1.76 -24.47 -26.36
C ALA A 454 1.73 -25.99 -26.08
N HIS A 455 1.54 -26.79 -27.14
CA HIS A 455 1.65 -28.24 -27.04
C HIS A 455 3.11 -28.67 -27.24
N PHE A 456 3.76 -29.03 -26.14
CA PHE A 456 5.11 -29.62 -26.20
C PHE A 456 5.02 -31.13 -26.37
N THR A 457 5.78 -31.66 -27.32
CA THR A 457 6.00 -33.11 -27.48
C THR A 457 6.76 -33.64 -26.28
N THR A 458 7.64 -32.82 -25.71
CA THR A 458 8.32 -33.08 -24.43
C THR A 458 7.46 -32.63 -23.25
N ASN A 459 7.21 -33.53 -22.30
CA ASN A 459 6.46 -33.30 -21.07
C ASN A 459 7.16 -33.94 -19.87
N SER A 460 6.54 -33.85 -18.68
CA SER A 460 7.12 -34.38 -17.43
C SER A 460 7.33 -35.91 -17.42
N THR A 461 6.75 -36.66 -18.35
CA THR A 461 6.89 -38.13 -18.40
C THR A 461 7.93 -38.62 -19.40
N ASN A 462 8.29 -37.80 -20.41
CA ASN A 462 9.26 -38.18 -21.45
C ASN A 462 10.48 -37.24 -21.53
N PHE A 463 10.54 -36.19 -20.71
CA PHE A 463 11.71 -35.32 -20.63
C PHE A 463 12.92 -36.08 -20.08
N ASN A 464 13.97 -36.16 -20.90
CA ASN A 464 15.22 -36.84 -20.57
C ASN A 464 16.30 -35.90 -20.02
N GLY A 465 15.94 -34.66 -19.67
CA GLY A 465 16.87 -33.66 -19.16
C GLY A 465 17.70 -32.92 -20.21
N SER A 466 17.61 -33.28 -21.50
CA SER A 466 18.55 -32.80 -22.53
C SER A 466 17.92 -31.89 -23.59
N PHE A 467 16.69 -32.19 -24.03
CA PHE A 467 16.02 -31.42 -25.08
C PHE A 467 14.57 -31.16 -24.73
N VAL A 468 14.11 -29.94 -25.02
CA VAL A 468 12.68 -29.58 -25.03
C VAL A 468 12.26 -29.54 -26.50
N ALA A 469 11.37 -30.44 -26.89
CA ALA A 469 10.86 -30.55 -28.24
C ALA A 469 9.37 -30.20 -28.31
N TRP A 470 8.98 -29.62 -29.43
CA TRP A 470 7.60 -29.29 -29.77
C TRP A 470 7.37 -29.54 -31.25
N ASP A 471 6.13 -29.90 -31.59
CA ASP A 471 5.71 -30.01 -32.98
C ASP A 471 5.23 -28.65 -33.49
N TYR A 472 5.46 -28.38 -34.78
CA TYR A 472 4.89 -27.21 -35.45
C TYR A 472 3.63 -27.60 -36.23
N PRO A 473 2.51 -26.87 -36.10
CA PRO A 473 2.32 -25.67 -35.29
C PRO A 473 2.19 -25.98 -33.79
N LEU A 474 2.71 -25.08 -32.95
CA LEU A 474 2.64 -25.16 -31.47
C LEU A 474 1.20 -25.23 -30.94
N TYR A 475 0.22 -24.85 -31.77
CA TYR A 475 -1.21 -24.82 -31.48
C TYR A 475 -1.99 -25.28 -32.72
N PRO A 476 -3.12 -26.01 -32.56
CA PRO A 476 -3.93 -26.49 -33.69
C PRO A 476 -4.49 -25.37 -34.57
N THR A 477 -4.69 -24.17 -34.01
CA THR A 477 -5.19 -22.97 -34.70
C THR A 477 -4.22 -21.81 -34.49
N MET A 478 -3.11 -21.80 -35.24
CA MET A 478 -2.29 -20.60 -35.38
C MET A 478 -3.11 -19.52 -36.10
N ASP A 479 -3.78 -18.65 -35.34
CA ASP A 479 -4.36 -17.43 -35.89
C ASP A 479 -3.26 -16.61 -36.58
N ALA A 480 -3.60 -15.95 -37.69
CA ALA A 480 -2.67 -15.14 -38.50
C ALA A 480 -2.04 -13.94 -37.75
N ASN A 481 -2.36 -13.73 -36.48
CA ASN A 481 -1.91 -12.61 -35.65
C ASN A 481 -0.67 -12.91 -34.78
N TRP A 482 -0.17 -14.15 -34.75
CA TRP A 482 1.07 -14.48 -34.06
C TRP A 482 2.28 -14.21 -34.96
N THR A 483 3.24 -13.42 -34.48
CA THR A 483 4.45 -13.04 -35.24
C THR A 483 5.71 -13.82 -34.84
N GLY A 484 5.66 -14.58 -33.75
CA GLY A 484 6.76 -15.39 -33.22
C GLY A 484 6.43 -16.00 -31.86
N PHE A 485 7.37 -16.76 -31.29
CA PHE A 485 7.24 -17.34 -29.96
C PHE A 485 8.56 -17.23 -29.20
N SER A 486 8.48 -16.95 -27.90
CA SER A 486 9.63 -16.95 -27.01
C SER A 486 9.55 -18.14 -26.07
N LEU A 487 10.61 -18.96 -25.99
CA LEU A 487 10.71 -20.06 -25.04
C LEU A 487 11.47 -19.59 -23.81
N LEU A 488 10.81 -19.64 -22.66
CA LEU A 488 11.44 -19.42 -21.37
C LEU A 488 11.74 -20.76 -20.71
N ILE A 489 12.99 -20.97 -20.30
CA ILE A 489 13.41 -22.09 -19.47
C ILE A 489 13.91 -21.51 -18.15
N ASN A 490 13.33 -21.94 -17.03
CA ASN A 490 13.65 -21.42 -15.69
C ASN A 490 13.59 -19.89 -15.62
N ASP A 491 12.54 -19.28 -16.19
CA ASP A 491 12.33 -17.84 -16.24
C ASP A 491 13.41 -17.05 -17.03
N VAL A 492 14.14 -17.73 -17.93
CA VAL A 492 15.13 -17.14 -18.84
C VAL A 492 14.74 -17.42 -20.29
N GLU A 493 14.68 -16.38 -21.13
CA GLU A 493 14.43 -16.54 -22.57
C GLU A 493 15.62 -17.26 -23.24
N ARG A 494 15.36 -18.43 -23.83
CA ARG A 494 16.38 -19.29 -24.51
C ARG A 494 16.18 -19.40 -26.02
N TYR A 495 15.02 -18.99 -26.51
CA TYR A 495 14.69 -19.01 -27.94
C TYR A 495 13.65 -17.93 -28.24
N ARG A 496 13.74 -17.29 -29.41
CA ARG A 496 12.78 -16.30 -29.92
C ARG A 496 12.57 -16.45 -31.42
#